data_AF-A0AAD7EPC7-F1
#
_entry.id   AF-A0AAD7EPC7-F1
#
_cell.length_a   1.000
_cell.length_b   1.000
_cell.length_c   1.000
_cell.angle_alpha   90.00
_cell.angle_beta   90.00
_cell.angle_gamma   90.00
#
_symmetry.space_group_name_H-M   'P 1'
#
loop_
_entity.id
_entity.type
_entity.pdbx_description
1 polymer ?
#
loop_
_entity_poly.entity_id
_entity_poly.type
_entity_poly.pdbx_seq_one_letter_code
_entity_poly.pdbx_strand_id
1 'polypeptide(L)'
;GLSIHAIRANYIMQYANSLIGRQFKTISQVNIFHVRGLVSDEQFAIWRAVGEFAAPIWVPEIQNLDEYLVTDLHIAAGNVMDAFAVVDPTKILTNIKLHLVTHTPEDVIAFGPLVGVITEGYEAFNAVFRFCSILSSHLAPSRDIELQLADQEALKHRLAGG
;
A
#
# COMPACT_ATOMS: atom_id res chain seq x y z
N GLY A 1 21.05 4.65 -2.17
CA GLY A 1 20.21 5.53 -1.33
C GLY A 1 18.76 5.42 -1.77
N LEU A 2 17.79 5.79 -0.94
CA LEU A 2 16.35 5.57 -1.19
C LEU A 2 15.73 6.42 -2.31
N SER A 3 16.48 7.29 -2.98
CA SER A 3 15.99 8.19 -4.05
C SER A 3 14.72 8.99 -3.67
N ILE A 4 14.55 9.28 -2.37
CA ILE A 4 13.44 10.08 -1.82
C ILE A 4 13.90 11.48 -1.45
N HIS A 5 12.96 12.43 -1.41
CA HIS A 5 13.20 13.73 -0.80
C HIS A 5 13.57 13.60 0.68
N ALA A 6 14.24 14.62 1.23
CA ALA A 6 14.59 14.66 2.64
C ALA A 6 13.38 14.36 3.54
N ILE A 7 13.57 13.45 4.49
CA ILE A 7 12.52 13.02 5.42
C ILE A 7 12.19 14.20 6.35
N ARG A 8 10.97 14.73 6.22
CA ARG A 8 10.47 15.82 7.06
C ARG A 8 9.90 15.27 8.36
N ALA A 9 10.77 14.87 9.28
CA ALA A 9 10.38 14.21 10.55
C ALA A 9 9.31 15.00 11.33
N ASN A 10 9.48 16.32 11.50
CA ASN A 10 8.51 17.15 12.22
C ASN A 10 7.11 17.10 11.59
N TYR A 11 7.02 17.09 10.25
CA TYR A 11 5.74 16.98 9.55
C TYR A 11 5.11 15.60 9.79
N ILE A 12 5.89 14.53 9.65
CA ILE A 12 5.40 13.15 9.87
C ILE A 12 4.85 13.01 11.30
N MET A 13 5.56 13.55 12.30
CA MET A 13 5.12 13.50 13.69
C MET A 13 3.86 14.35 13.93
N GLN A 14 3.79 15.56 13.36
CA GLN A 14 2.62 16.44 13.49
C GLN A 14 1.35 15.81 12.90
N TYR A 15 1.49 15.06 11.80
CA TYR A 15 0.37 14.47 11.05
C TYR A 15 0.36 12.94 11.09
N ALA A 16 0.82 12.34 12.19
CA ALA A 16 0.99 10.89 12.31
C ALA A 16 -0.29 10.07 12.05
N ASN A 17 -1.47 10.64 12.32
CA ASN A 17 -2.77 10.01 12.08
C ASN A 17 -3.36 10.30 10.69
N SER A 18 -2.64 11.01 9.82
CA SER A 18 -3.09 11.41 8.48
C SER A 18 -1.96 11.29 7.47
N LEU A 19 -1.11 10.27 7.65
CA LEU A 19 -0.01 10.01 6.74
C LEU A 19 -0.52 9.54 5.38
N ILE A 20 0.11 10.02 4.31
CA ILE A 20 -0.18 9.58 2.94
C ILE A 20 0.68 8.36 2.57
N GLY A 21 0.29 7.63 1.51
CA GLY A 21 0.98 6.41 1.06
C GLY A 21 2.50 6.56 0.91
N ARG A 22 2.97 7.68 0.34
CA ARG A 22 4.42 7.98 0.22
C ARG A 22 5.13 8.06 1.57
N GLN A 23 4.49 8.61 2.60
CA GLN A 23 5.05 8.72 3.94
C GLN A 23 5.08 7.35 4.63
N PHE A 24 4.00 6.58 4.52
CA PHE A 24 3.98 5.19 5.01
C PHE A 24 5.07 4.34 4.36
N LYS A 25 5.26 4.46 3.04
CA LYS A 25 6.33 3.76 2.32
C LYS A 25 7.72 4.14 2.84
N THR A 26 7.94 5.43 3.07
CA THR A 26 9.19 5.93 3.66
C THR A 26 9.42 5.31 5.03
N ILE A 27 8.42 5.37 5.92
CA ILE A 27 8.50 4.81 7.27
C ILE A 27 8.77 3.31 7.21
N SER A 28 8.00 2.54 6.44
CA SER A 28 8.17 1.09 6.29
C SER A 28 9.60 0.71 5.90
N GLN A 29 10.26 1.50 5.05
CA GLN A 29 11.63 1.25 4.60
C GLN A 29 12.71 1.62 5.62
N VAL A 30 12.52 2.68 6.43
CA VAL A 30 13.57 3.19 7.32
C VAL A 30 13.36 2.94 8.79
N ASN A 31 12.13 2.61 9.22
CA ASN A 31 11.77 2.67 10.63
C ASN A 31 12.63 1.73 11.49
N ILE A 32 13.01 0.57 10.95
CA ILE A 32 13.86 -0.41 11.63
C ILE A 32 15.20 0.17 12.11
N PHE A 33 15.76 1.16 11.39
CA PHE A 33 17.01 1.82 11.78
C PHE A 33 16.79 2.87 12.86
N HIS A 34 15.59 3.43 12.95
CA HIS A 34 15.26 4.53 13.85
C HIS A 34 14.74 4.06 15.20
N VAL A 35 14.00 2.95 15.24
CA VAL A 35 13.41 2.43 16.49
C VAL A 35 14.36 1.54 17.28
N ARG A 36 15.50 1.14 16.69
CA ARG A 36 16.48 0.27 17.35
C ARG A 36 17.00 0.91 18.64
N GLY A 37 16.84 0.22 19.76
CA GLY A 37 17.24 0.72 21.09
C GLY A 37 16.28 1.75 21.72
N LEU A 38 15.16 2.07 21.05
CA LEU A 38 14.09 2.93 21.59
C LEU A 38 12.85 2.16 22.02
N VAL A 39 12.70 0.91 21.53
CA VAL A 39 11.56 0.02 21.82
C VAL A 39 12.06 -1.28 22.43
N SER A 40 11.18 -2.09 23.03
CA SER A 40 11.55 -3.43 23.53
C SER A 40 11.96 -4.36 22.38
N ASP A 41 12.67 -5.45 22.70
CA ASP A 41 13.10 -6.41 21.68
C ASP A 41 11.90 -7.06 20.97
N GLU A 42 10.79 -7.28 21.68
CA GLU A 42 9.55 -7.83 21.10
C GLU A 42 8.89 -6.80 20.17
N GLN A 43 8.85 -5.52 20.55
CA GLN A 43 8.35 -4.46 19.69
C GLN A 43 9.25 -4.25 18.46
N PHE A 44 10.56 -4.38 18.63
CA PHE A 44 11.52 -4.33 17.53
C PHE A 44 11.31 -5.50 16.55
N ALA A 45 11.01 -6.70 17.06
CA ALA A 45 10.70 -7.88 16.26
C ALA A 45 9.46 -7.65 15.38
N ILE A 46 8.42 -6.96 15.88
CA ILE A 46 7.27 -6.56 15.05
C ILE A 46 7.72 -5.69 13.88
N TRP A 47 8.48 -4.63 14.14
CA TRP A 47 8.95 -3.73 13.08
C TRP A 47 9.79 -4.44 12.04
N ARG A 48 10.60 -5.40 12.47
CA ARG A 48 11.39 -6.24 11.58
C ARG A 48 10.50 -7.12 10.72
N ALA A 49 9.58 -7.88 11.32
CA ALA A 49 8.70 -8.79 10.61
C ALA A 49 7.80 -8.06 9.60
N VAL A 50 7.24 -6.91 9.99
CA VAL A 50 6.43 -6.07 9.10
C VAL A 50 7.26 -5.51 7.93
N GLY A 51 8.51 -5.12 8.18
CA GLY A 51 9.42 -4.65 7.13
C GLY A 51 9.80 -5.76 6.14
N GLU A 52 10.07 -6.97 6.64
CA GLU A 52 10.36 -8.16 5.82
C GLU A 52 9.12 -8.58 5.00
N PHE A 53 7.92 -8.53 5.58
CA PHE A 53 6.65 -8.79 4.88
C PHE A 53 6.28 -7.72 3.84
N ALA A 54 6.65 -6.46 4.06
CA ALA A 54 6.35 -5.38 3.14
C ALA A 54 7.07 -5.51 1.78
N ALA A 55 8.20 -6.24 1.73
CA ALA A 55 8.97 -6.45 0.51
C ALA A 55 8.24 -7.37 -0.52
N PRO A 56 7.86 -8.62 -0.18
CA PRO A 56 7.19 -9.51 -1.14
C PRO A 56 5.84 -8.96 -1.60
N ILE A 57 5.06 -8.29 -0.74
CA ILE A 57 3.77 -7.72 -1.17
C ILE A 57 3.90 -6.58 -2.19
N TRP A 58 5.09 -5.96 -2.30
CA TRP A 58 5.36 -4.83 -3.20
C TRP A 58 6.13 -5.26 -4.46
N VAL A 59 5.80 -6.41 -5.03
CA VAL A 59 6.39 -6.89 -6.30
C VAL A 59 5.44 -6.61 -7.48
N PRO A 60 5.96 -6.13 -8.63
CA PRO A 60 5.14 -5.92 -9.83
C PRO A 60 4.90 -7.20 -10.64
N GLU A 61 5.74 -8.21 -10.45
CA GLU A 61 5.71 -9.47 -11.20
C GLU A 61 6.18 -10.60 -10.30
N ILE A 62 5.58 -11.78 -10.44
CA ILE A 62 5.94 -13.00 -9.71
C ILE A 62 6.51 -13.99 -10.71
N GLN A 63 7.81 -14.30 -10.59
CA GLN A 63 8.49 -15.21 -11.53
C GLN A 63 8.19 -16.67 -11.26
N ASN A 64 8.18 -17.06 -9.97
CA ASN A 64 7.87 -18.41 -9.51
C ASN A 64 6.82 -18.33 -8.42
N LEU A 65 5.59 -18.75 -8.74
CA LEU A 65 4.46 -18.61 -7.82
C LEU A 65 4.61 -19.50 -6.58
N ASP A 66 5.10 -20.73 -6.72
CA ASP A 66 5.21 -21.68 -5.61
C ASP A 66 6.24 -21.22 -4.58
N GLU A 67 7.41 -20.77 -5.06
CA GLU A 67 8.48 -20.22 -4.22
C GLU A 67 8.04 -18.92 -3.53
N TYR A 68 7.42 -18.01 -4.29
CA TYR A 68 6.92 -16.75 -3.75
C TYR A 68 5.84 -16.96 -2.67
N LEU A 69 4.88 -17.87 -2.89
CA LEU A 69 3.80 -18.11 -1.95
C LEU A 69 4.31 -18.71 -0.64
N VAL A 70 5.15 -19.77 -0.72
CA VAL A 70 5.57 -20.51 0.46
C VAL A 70 6.76 -19.84 1.16
N THR A 71 7.81 -19.52 0.41
CA THR A 71 9.09 -19.07 0.99
C THR A 71 9.05 -17.60 1.35
N ASP A 72 8.47 -16.76 0.50
CA ASP A 72 8.53 -15.31 0.70
C ASP A 72 7.31 -14.79 1.45
N LEU A 73 6.10 -15.19 1.05
CA LEU A 73 4.88 -14.54 1.53
C LEU A 73 4.28 -15.20 2.77
N HIS A 74 4.07 -16.52 2.76
CA HIS A 74 3.45 -17.23 3.89
C HIS A 74 4.32 -17.15 5.16
N ILE A 75 5.63 -17.37 5.02
CA ILE A 75 6.57 -17.26 6.15
C ILE A 75 6.62 -15.81 6.68
N ALA A 76 6.71 -14.81 5.81
CA ALA A 76 6.76 -13.43 6.27
C ALA A 76 5.46 -12.98 6.95
N ALA A 77 4.30 -13.39 6.41
CA ALA A 77 3.01 -13.16 7.05
C ALA A 77 2.93 -13.85 8.43
N GLY A 78 3.35 -15.12 8.51
CA GLY A 78 3.42 -15.87 9.76
C GLY A 78 4.29 -15.18 10.81
N ASN A 79 5.49 -14.72 10.42
CA ASN A 79 6.40 -14.00 11.31
C ASN A 79 5.77 -12.70 11.86
N VAL A 80 4.97 -11.99 11.06
CA VAL A 80 4.20 -10.83 11.54
C VAL A 80 3.20 -11.25 12.60
N MET A 81 2.43 -12.32 12.34
CA MET A 81 1.42 -12.80 13.28
C MET A 81 2.05 -13.29 14.59
N ASP A 82 3.14 -14.03 14.52
CA ASP A 82 3.88 -14.53 15.68
C ASP A 82 4.44 -13.37 16.51
N ALA A 83 5.04 -12.37 15.88
CA ALA A 83 5.56 -11.18 16.58
C ALA A 83 4.44 -10.40 17.29
N PHE A 84 3.27 -10.24 16.65
CA PHE A 84 2.11 -9.62 17.30
C PHE A 84 1.54 -10.48 18.42
N ALA A 85 1.53 -11.81 18.28
CA ALA A 85 1.04 -12.71 19.31
C ALA A 85 1.87 -12.67 20.60
N VAL A 86 3.17 -12.40 20.49
CA VAL A 86 4.07 -12.22 21.65
C VAL A 86 3.78 -10.90 22.39
N VAL A 87 3.54 -9.80 21.66
CA VAL A 87 3.38 -8.46 22.26
C VAL A 87 1.95 -8.20 22.71
N ASP A 88 0.97 -8.44 21.83
CA ASP A 88 -0.45 -8.22 22.08
C ASP A 88 -1.31 -9.06 21.11
N PRO A 89 -1.66 -10.30 21.47
CA PRO A 89 -2.45 -11.18 20.62
C PRO A 89 -3.87 -10.65 20.38
N THR A 90 -4.38 -9.71 21.21
CA THR A 90 -5.71 -9.13 21.00
C THR A 90 -5.79 -8.30 19.71
N LYS A 91 -4.65 -7.79 19.22
CA LYS A 91 -4.58 -7.05 17.95
C LYS A 91 -4.94 -7.91 16.76
N ILE A 92 -4.62 -9.20 16.79
CA ILE A 92 -4.94 -10.14 15.71
C ILE A 92 -6.46 -10.21 15.49
N LEU A 93 -7.23 -10.14 16.58
CA LEU A 93 -8.70 -10.23 16.53
C LEU A 93 -9.37 -8.89 16.26
N THR A 94 -8.79 -7.80 16.77
CA THR A 94 -9.41 -6.46 16.75
C THR A 94 -9.02 -5.63 15.53
N ASN A 95 -7.87 -5.94 14.92
CA ASN A 95 -7.35 -5.19 13.79
C ASN A 95 -7.58 -5.96 12.48
N ILE A 96 -8.52 -5.46 11.68
CA ILE A 96 -8.84 -6.05 10.38
C ILE A 96 -7.63 -6.18 9.46
N LYS A 97 -6.65 -5.26 9.53
CA LYS A 97 -5.45 -5.34 8.68
C LYS A 97 -4.58 -6.53 9.05
N LEU A 98 -4.47 -6.87 10.33
CA LEU A 98 -3.73 -8.05 10.77
C LEU A 98 -4.46 -9.34 10.36
N HIS A 99 -5.79 -9.33 10.38
CA HIS A 99 -6.56 -10.43 9.82
C HIS A 99 -6.32 -10.58 8.31
N LEU A 100 -6.27 -9.49 7.55
CA LEU A 100 -6.01 -9.56 6.10
C LEU A 100 -4.60 -10.07 5.76
N VAL A 101 -3.61 -9.86 6.63
CA VAL A 101 -2.25 -10.42 6.44
C VAL A 101 -2.27 -11.95 6.37
N THR A 102 -3.22 -12.64 7.02
CA THR A 102 -3.29 -14.10 6.94
C THR A 102 -3.82 -14.61 5.61
N HIS A 103 -4.53 -13.77 4.85
CA HIS A 103 -5.15 -14.12 3.56
C HIS A 103 -4.29 -13.71 2.35
N THR A 104 -3.11 -13.13 2.59
CA THR A 104 -2.28 -12.58 1.53
C THR A 104 -1.84 -13.63 0.50
N PRO A 105 -1.51 -14.89 0.87
CA PRO A 105 -1.25 -15.95 -0.11
C PRO A 105 -2.46 -16.26 -1.00
N GLU A 106 -3.65 -16.37 -0.42
CA GLU A 106 -4.91 -16.63 -1.13
C GLU A 106 -5.25 -15.48 -2.08
N ASP A 107 -5.05 -14.24 -1.63
CA ASP A 107 -5.25 -13.04 -2.45
C ASP A 107 -4.29 -13.02 -3.64
N VAL A 108 -3.02 -13.42 -3.47
CA VAL A 108 -2.07 -13.51 -4.59
C VAL A 108 -2.49 -14.57 -5.60
N ILE A 109 -3.00 -15.72 -5.14
CA ILE A 109 -3.51 -16.76 -6.04
C ILE A 109 -4.69 -16.23 -6.86
N ALA A 110 -5.58 -15.45 -6.24
CA ALA A 110 -6.77 -14.92 -6.88
C ALA A 110 -6.49 -13.75 -7.83
N PHE A 111 -5.57 -12.85 -7.45
CA PHE A 111 -5.38 -11.56 -8.11
C PHE A 111 -4.02 -11.37 -8.78
N GLY A 112 -3.07 -12.27 -8.54
CA GLY A 112 -1.68 -12.10 -8.95
C GLY A 112 -0.93 -11.11 -8.05
N PRO A 113 0.06 -10.37 -8.58
CA PRO A 113 0.83 -9.40 -7.81
C PRO A 113 -0.07 -8.32 -7.16
N LEU A 114 -0.06 -8.23 -5.83
CA LEU A 114 -1.01 -7.38 -5.09
C LEU A 114 -0.84 -5.88 -5.36
N VAL A 115 0.35 -5.45 -5.78
CA VAL A 115 0.58 -4.06 -6.19
C VAL A 115 -0.31 -3.65 -7.38
N GLY A 116 -0.76 -4.62 -8.19
CA GLY A 116 -1.66 -4.37 -9.32
C GLY A 116 -3.11 -4.10 -8.94
N VAL A 117 -3.53 -4.49 -7.74
CA VAL A 117 -4.92 -4.35 -7.25
C VAL A 117 -5.10 -3.25 -6.20
N ILE A 118 -4.06 -2.46 -5.93
CA ILE A 118 -4.14 -1.35 -4.97
C ILE A 118 -5.06 -0.23 -5.47
N THR A 119 -5.73 0.44 -4.53
CA THR A 119 -6.64 1.55 -4.83
C THR A 119 -5.92 2.83 -5.27
N GLU A 120 -4.60 2.92 -5.11
CA GLU A 120 -3.81 4.13 -5.41
C GLU A 120 -4.00 4.60 -6.87
N GLY A 121 -4.11 3.66 -7.82
CA GLY A 121 -4.42 4.00 -9.22
C GLY A 121 -5.79 4.66 -9.39
N TYR A 122 -6.80 4.17 -8.68
CA TYR A 122 -8.14 4.77 -8.67
C TYR A 122 -8.17 6.11 -7.93
N GLU A 123 -7.41 6.24 -6.85
CA GLU A 123 -7.31 7.50 -6.09
C GLU A 123 -6.66 8.62 -6.90
N ALA A 124 -5.71 8.29 -7.79
CA ALA A 124 -5.11 9.25 -8.71
C ALA A 124 -6.14 9.88 -9.66
N PHE A 125 -7.19 9.14 -10.04
CA PHE A 125 -8.28 9.66 -10.86
C PHE A 125 -9.10 10.75 -10.16
N ASN A 126 -9.08 10.84 -8.82
CA ASN A 126 -9.72 11.95 -8.11
C ASN A 126 -9.13 13.31 -8.51
N ALA A 127 -7.83 13.37 -8.84
CA ALA A 127 -7.22 14.59 -9.33
C ALA A 127 -7.73 14.94 -10.74
N VAL A 128 -7.82 13.95 -11.63
CA VAL A 128 -8.36 14.11 -12.99
C VAL A 128 -9.81 14.60 -12.94
N PHE A 129 -10.66 13.97 -12.13
CA PHE A 129 -12.04 14.38 -11.90
C PHE A 129 -12.14 15.85 -11.45
N ARG A 130 -11.30 16.26 -10.48
CA ARG A 130 -11.26 17.65 -10.02
C ARG A 130 -10.83 18.61 -11.13
N PHE A 131 -9.85 18.23 -11.96
CA PHE A 131 -9.42 19.07 -13.09
C PHE A 131 -10.51 19.22 -14.15
N CYS A 132 -11.26 18.16 -14.45
CA CYS A 132 -12.40 18.23 -15.37
C CYS A 132 -13.41 19.28 -14.90
N SER A 133 -13.63 19.39 -13.59
CA SER A 133 -14.48 20.43 -12.99
C SER A 133 -13.84 21.82 -13.04
N ILE A 134 -12.61 21.97 -12.52
CA ILE A 134 -11.91 23.25 -12.37
C ILE A 134 -11.69 23.94 -13.74
N LEU A 135 -11.37 23.15 -14.77
CA LEU A 135 -11.07 23.65 -16.11
C LEU A 135 -12.30 23.70 -17.04
N SER A 136 -13.49 23.41 -16.52
CA SER A 136 -14.74 23.49 -17.29
C SER A 136 -15.22 24.93 -17.48
N SER A 137 -16.37 25.08 -18.12
CA SER A 137 -17.09 26.37 -18.18
C SER A 137 -17.83 26.71 -16.88
N HIS A 138 -17.92 25.76 -15.95
CA HIS A 138 -18.66 25.82 -14.68
C HIS A 138 -20.18 25.97 -14.84
N LEU A 139 -20.70 26.00 -16.07
CA LEU A 139 -22.13 26.12 -16.36
C LEU A 139 -22.89 24.80 -16.12
N ALA A 140 -22.25 23.67 -16.42
CA ALA A 140 -22.77 22.33 -16.16
C ALA A 140 -21.63 21.36 -15.80
N PRO A 141 -21.02 21.49 -14.60
CA PRO A 141 -19.82 20.74 -14.23
C PRO A 141 -19.98 19.21 -14.35
N SER A 142 -21.16 18.68 -14.03
CA SER A 142 -21.44 17.24 -14.16
C SER A 142 -21.34 16.74 -15.60
N ARG A 143 -21.94 17.48 -16.55
CA ARG A 143 -21.91 17.16 -17.98
C ARG A 143 -20.49 17.29 -18.55
N ASP A 144 -19.78 18.33 -18.14
CA ASP A 144 -18.42 18.58 -18.63
C ASP A 144 -17.44 17.50 -18.12
N ILE A 145 -17.59 17.05 -16.88
CA ILE A 145 -16.84 15.91 -16.32
C ILE A 145 -17.19 14.60 -17.05
N GLU A 146 -18.47 14.32 -17.25
CA GLU A 146 -18.94 13.12 -17.93
C GLU A 146 -18.33 12.99 -19.33
N LEU A 147 -18.40 14.06 -20.13
CA LEU A 147 -17.87 14.07 -21.49
C LEU A 147 -16.35 13.86 -21.50
N GLN A 148 -15.60 14.53 -20.63
CA GLN A 148 -14.15 14.37 -20.58
C GLN A 148 -13.73 12.97 -20.14
N LEU A 149 -14.39 12.37 -19.16
CA LEU A 149 -14.10 11.01 -18.72
C LEU A 149 -14.49 9.98 -19.79
N ALA A 150 -15.61 10.19 -20.48
CA ALA A 150 -16.03 9.33 -21.59
C ALA A 150 -15.00 9.34 -22.74
N ASP A 151 -14.49 10.51 -23.10
CA ASP A 151 -13.45 10.65 -24.14
C ASP A 151 -12.14 9.97 -23.74
N GLN A 152 -11.73 10.09 -22.48
CA GLN A 152 -10.53 9.43 -21.96
C GLN A 152 -10.65 7.91 -21.96
N GLU A 153 -11.79 7.37 -21.51
CA GLU A 153 -12.00 5.92 -21.50
C GLU A 153 -12.15 5.36 -22.93
N ALA A 154 -12.82 6.09 -23.83
CA ALA A 154 -12.90 5.73 -25.24
C ALA A 154 -11.52 5.70 -25.92
N LEU A 155 -10.63 6.65 -25.59
CA LEU A 155 -9.25 6.63 -26.07
C LEU A 155 -8.49 5.41 -25.54
N LYS A 156 -8.58 5.15 -24.23
CA LYS A 156 -7.94 3.99 -23.59
C LYS A 156 -8.39 2.68 -24.22
N HIS A 157 -9.70 2.49 -24.40
CA HIS A 157 -10.28 1.31 -25.05
C HIS A 157 -9.73 1.10 -26.47
N ARG A 158 -9.66 2.17 -27.28
CA ARG A 158 -9.09 2.11 -28.65
C ARG A 158 -7.61 1.75 -28.65
N LEU A 159 -6.83 2.30 -27.72
CA LEU A 159 -5.38 2.02 -27.62
C LEU A 159 -5.09 0.61 -27.06
N ALA A 160 -5.99 0.08 -26.22
CA ALA A 160 -5.86 -1.24 -25.63
C ALA A 160 -6.34 -2.38 -26.55
N GLY A 161 -6.85 -2.07 -27.74
CA GLY A 161 -7.30 -3.07 -28.73
C GLY A 161 -8.73 -3.56 -28.54
N GLY A 162 -9.54 -2.85 -27.74
CA GLY A 162 -10.91 -3.24 -27.40
C GLY A 162 -10.99 -3.88 -26.02
#